data_AF-A0A3N5RNH0-F1
#
_entry.id   AF-A0A3N5RNH0-F1
#
_cell.length_a   1.000
_cell.length_b   1.000
_cell.length_c   1.000
_cell.angle_alpha   90.00
_cell.angle_beta   90.00
_cell.angle_gamma   90.00
#
_symmetry.space_group_name_H-M   'P 1'
#
loop_
_entity.id
_entity.type
_entity.pdbx_description
1 polymer ?
#
loop_
_entity_poly.entity_id
_entity_poly.type
_entity_poly.pdbx_seq_one_letter_code
_entity_poly.pdbx_strand_id
1 'polypeptide(L)'
;MLFLLFGWLANDGSFAQALIVGAGMISLAMPGLFAAGVGALSVGYEKEQRTIRWLSSLPVSPSRIVRVKLGAAFLGLVTLWLVAGIFLVFSSRFAGSVGPMEVGWFTWPLHTVFVLLAGFALAWRSRSGLVAILLIVPVAALPLLLAYAIDAVQLWRFDFHQDPSVPILVFSQVLLGVLAWWLAERWGRKSLAAETVTTSRFAFRWPWRETYRTPQRRAGYGAVTSPTAAMVWQFLSQSASFLSGIGAMLALALALFALTERGQVVRAPWPIFLTILGISWLGVSVFQSDSVGQRIRFLADRGIAPRLVWFTRHVVPAAVLAAFLLVILLVRYLTGVVAFDELLSTADGWPLVIAGVVMVYVLSQWVAQLLPSPIVSAIVAPTTAMIGFAYAGFSQLQLGTPIWLLLTVLFIPLVATRAMTRRWMDRRFGPSYWAAHAGFLVAMLLLPAVPILAVMVKQPGMPSDVARELAAAVDVPRYALHPLQPRELVLARE
;
A
#
# COMPACT_ATOMS: atom_id res chain seq x y z
N MET A 1 -12.33 3.25 1.06
CA MET A 1 -12.63 1.83 0.80
C MET A 1 -11.96 0.89 1.81
N LEU A 2 -10.64 0.95 2.01
CA LEU A 2 -9.93 0.18 3.06
C LEU A 2 -10.51 0.37 4.47
N PHE A 3 -10.79 1.61 4.88
CA PHE A 3 -11.43 1.93 6.16
C PHE A 3 -12.88 1.45 6.27
N LEU A 4 -13.63 1.41 5.16
CA LEU A 4 -15.00 0.87 5.15
C LEU A 4 -14.99 -0.65 5.33
N LEU A 5 -13.98 -1.33 4.79
CA LEU A 5 -13.83 -2.78 4.88
C LEU A 5 -13.39 -3.22 6.29
N PHE A 6 -12.51 -2.44 6.94
CA PHE A 6 -12.20 -2.61 8.36
C PHE A 6 -13.38 -2.29 9.28
N GLY A 7 -14.14 -1.23 9.01
CA GLY A 7 -15.34 -0.89 9.77
C GLY A 7 -16.46 -1.93 9.63
N TRP A 8 -16.53 -2.61 8.48
CA TRP A 8 -17.49 -3.70 8.24
C TRP A 8 -17.10 -4.99 8.97
N LEU A 9 -15.80 -5.35 8.99
CA LEU A 9 -15.32 -6.55 9.68
C LEU A 9 -15.39 -6.45 11.22
N ALA A 10 -15.42 -5.23 11.76
CA ALA A 10 -15.25 -4.98 13.19
C ALA A 10 -16.55 -4.85 13.99
N ASN A 11 -17.74 -4.86 13.36
CA ASN A 11 -18.95 -4.49 14.09
C ASN A 11 -20.16 -5.37 13.72
N ASP A 12 -20.61 -6.18 14.67
CA ASP A 12 -21.85 -6.98 14.59
C ASP A 12 -23.13 -6.11 14.69
N GLY A 13 -22.99 -4.80 14.95
CA GLY A 13 -24.10 -3.86 15.13
C GLY A 13 -24.11 -2.68 14.14
N SER A 14 -24.88 -2.83 13.07
CA SER A 14 -25.29 -1.81 12.08
C SER A 14 -24.25 -1.39 11.02
N PHE A 15 -24.43 -1.96 9.82
CA PHE A 15 -23.83 -1.51 8.56
C PHE A 15 -23.89 0.02 8.36
N ALA A 16 -24.97 0.65 8.82
CA ALA A 16 -25.16 2.10 8.77
C ALA A 16 -24.08 2.87 9.56
N GLN A 17 -23.73 2.43 10.77
CA GLN A 17 -22.71 3.09 11.59
C GLN A 17 -21.31 2.94 10.99
N ALA A 18 -20.98 1.75 10.46
CA ALA A 18 -19.73 1.53 9.73
C ALA A 18 -19.62 2.42 8.48
N LEU A 19 -20.73 2.61 7.76
CA LEU A 19 -20.78 3.45 6.56
C LEU A 19 -20.61 4.94 6.91
N ILE A 20 -21.24 5.40 8.00
CA ILE A 20 -21.10 6.78 8.50
C ILE A 20 -19.69 7.08 9.01
N VAL A 21 -19.12 6.22 9.86
CA VAL A 21 -17.74 6.35 10.35
C VAL A 21 -16.76 6.30 9.19
N GLY A 22 -16.93 5.35 8.27
CA GLY A 22 -16.08 5.25 7.09
C GLY A 22 -16.19 6.47 6.18
N ALA A 23 -17.37 7.05 6.02
CA ALA A 23 -17.56 8.27 5.24
C ALA A 23 -16.89 9.50 5.89
N GLY A 24 -16.96 9.63 7.22
CA GLY A 24 -16.22 10.66 7.96
C GLY A 24 -14.70 10.52 7.79
N MET A 25 -14.18 9.31 7.92
CA MET A 25 -12.75 9.01 7.73
C MET A 25 -12.28 9.27 6.29
N ILE A 26 -13.10 8.90 5.29
CA ILE A 26 -12.81 9.22 3.89
C ILE A 26 -12.75 10.73 3.69
N SER A 27 -13.68 11.48 4.28
CA SER A 27 -13.72 12.94 4.14
C SER A 27 -12.47 13.61 4.73
N LEU A 28 -11.98 13.12 5.87
CA LEU A 28 -10.72 13.57 6.47
C LEU A 28 -9.48 13.11 5.68
N ALA A 29 -9.54 11.94 5.04
CA ALA A 29 -8.43 11.42 4.25
C ALA A 29 -8.26 12.13 2.91
N MET A 30 -9.35 12.62 2.28
CA MET A 30 -9.32 13.20 0.93
C MET A 30 -8.36 14.39 0.78
N PRO A 31 -8.37 15.41 1.67
CA PRO A 31 -7.39 16.50 1.62
C PRO A 31 -5.95 16.02 1.78
N GLY A 32 -5.70 15.01 2.63
CA GLY A 32 -4.39 14.41 2.81
C GLY A 32 -3.91 13.66 1.56
N LEU A 33 -4.78 12.86 0.93
CA LEU A 33 -4.50 12.16 -0.32
C LEU A 33 -4.22 13.14 -1.46
N PHE A 34 -5.01 14.21 -1.57
CA PHE A 34 -4.76 15.28 -2.53
C PHE A 34 -3.42 15.95 -2.28
N ALA A 35 -3.12 16.36 -1.04
CA ALA A 35 -1.87 17.00 -0.68
C ALA A 35 -0.65 16.12 -1.02
N ALA A 36 -0.74 14.81 -0.76
CA ALA A 36 0.31 13.85 -1.10
C ALA A 36 0.49 13.66 -2.62
N GLY A 37 -0.60 13.70 -3.38
CA GLY A 37 -0.59 13.39 -4.81
C GLY A 37 -0.36 14.57 -5.75
N VAL A 38 -0.86 15.77 -5.41
CA VAL A 38 -0.93 16.91 -6.34
C VAL A 38 0.43 17.40 -6.81
N GLY A 39 1.45 17.39 -5.94
CA GLY A 39 2.82 17.75 -6.34
C GLY A 39 3.37 16.78 -7.38
N ALA A 40 3.20 15.48 -7.15
CA ALA A 40 3.65 14.44 -8.06
C ALA A 40 2.90 14.43 -9.40
N LEU A 41 1.59 14.69 -9.39
CA LEU A 41 0.79 14.78 -10.61
C LEU A 41 1.09 16.07 -11.39
N SER A 42 1.14 17.22 -10.74
CA SER A 42 1.32 18.51 -11.42
C SER A 42 2.75 18.77 -11.92
N VAL A 43 3.77 18.25 -11.22
CA VAL A 43 5.18 18.45 -11.57
C VAL A 43 5.79 17.16 -12.14
N GLY A 44 5.50 16.01 -11.52
CA GLY A 44 6.05 14.73 -11.96
C GLY A 44 5.55 14.31 -13.34
N TYR A 45 4.27 14.51 -13.65
CA TYR A 45 3.73 14.22 -14.99
C TYR A 45 4.38 15.11 -16.07
N GLU A 46 4.55 16.41 -15.81
CA GLU A 46 5.21 17.32 -16.75
C GLU A 46 6.69 16.98 -16.98
N LYS A 47 7.37 16.47 -15.95
CA LYS A 47 8.74 15.97 -16.09
C LYS A 47 8.79 14.73 -16.96
N GLU A 48 7.85 13.80 -16.77
CA GLU A 48 7.77 12.57 -17.56
C GLU A 48 7.41 12.86 -19.03
N GLN A 49 6.52 13.82 -19.28
CA GLN A 49 6.14 14.29 -20.62
C GLN A 49 7.16 15.27 -21.24
N ARG A 50 8.21 15.65 -20.50
CA ARG A 50 9.22 16.65 -20.90
C ARG A 50 8.65 18.04 -21.21
N THR A 51 7.39 18.32 -20.87
CA THR A 51 6.76 19.64 -21.05
C THR A 51 7.36 20.69 -20.12
N ILE A 52 7.99 20.26 -19.03
CA ILE A 52 8.69 21.18 -18.12
C ILE A 52 9.86 21.91 -18.78
N ARG A 53 10.51 21.28 -19.79
CA ARG A 53 11.58 21.91 -20.58
C ARG A 53 11.03 23.01 -21.49
N TRP A 54 9.82 22.80 -22.00
CA TRP A 54 9.12 23.83 -22.76
C TRP A 54 8.77 25.02 -21.85
N LEU A 55 8.26 24.77 -20.64
CA LEU A 55 8.00 25.85 -19.66
C LEU A 55 9.27 26.63 -19.29
N SER A 56 10.43 25.97 -19.18
CA SER A 56 11.70 26.65 -18.90
C SER A 56 12.21 27.54 -20.04
N SER A 57 11.66 27.40 -21.26
CA SER A 57 12.03 28.23 -22.41
C SER A 57 11.25 29.53 -22.50
N LEU A 58 10.13 29.65 -21.76
CA LEU A 58 9.30 30.85 -21.76
C LEU A 58 10.00 31.99 -20.98
N PRO A 59 9.76 33.26 -21.34
CA PRO A 59 10.31 34.43 -20.65
C PRO A 59 9.58 34.70 -19.32
N VAL A 60 9.39 33.67 -18.50
CA VAL A 60 8.73 33.72 -17.19
C VAL A 60 9.74 33.29 -16.14
N SER A 61 9.85 34.05 -15.05
CA SER A 61 10.79 33.70 -13.99
C SER A 61 10.45 32.33 -13.38
N PRO A 62 11.45 31.44 -13.17
CA PRO A 62 11.22 30.12 -12.58
C PRO A 62 10.46 30.15 -11.25
N SER A 63 10.73 31.16 -10.41
CA SER A 63 10.04 31.36 -9.14
C SER A 63 8.53 31.57 -9.32
N ARG A 64 8.11 32.30 -10.36
CA ARG A 64 6.70 32.54 -10.64
C ARG A 64 6.00 31.23 -11.04
N ILE A 65 6.63 30.40 -11.86
CA ILE A 65 6.09 29.08 -12.26
C ILE A 65 5.87 28.19 -11.03
N VAL A 66 6.87 28.09 -10.14
CA VAL A 66 6.77 27.30 -8.91
C VAL A 66 5.64 27.82 -8.01
N ARG A 67 5.57 29.14 -7.79
CA ARG A 67 4.55 29.76 -6.93
C ARG A 67 3.13 29.63 -7.50
N VAL A 68 2.95 29.74 -8.81
CA VAL A 68 1.62 29.56 -9.44
C VAL A 68 1.14 28.13 -9.27
N LYS A 69 2.00 27.12 -9.50
CA LYS A 69 1.65 25.71 -9.28
C LYS A 69 1.31 25.43 -7.82
N LEU A 70 2.12 25.97 -6.91
CA LEU A 70 1.91 25.81 -5.48
C LEU A 70 0.60 26.50 -5.05
N GLY A 71 0.34 27.72 -5.51
CA GLY A 71 -0.88 28.47 -5.23
C GLY A 71 -2.14 27.78 -5.75
N ALA A 72 -2.10 27.24 -6.97
CA ALA A 72 -3.20 26.45 -7.52
C ALA A 72 -3.49 25.19 -6.67
N ALA A 73 -2.43 24.54 -6.17
CA ALA A 73 -2.59 23.37 -5.31
C ALA A 73 -3.11 23.75 -3.91
N PHE A 74 -2.69 24.88 -3.33
CA PHE A 74 -3.27 25.40 -2.09
C PHE A 74 -4.76 25.72 -2.26
N LEU A 75 -5.16 26.33 -3.38
CA LEU A 75 -6.57 26.59 -3.67
C LEU A 75 -7.37 25.28 -3.71
N GLY A 76 -6.86 24.27 -4.41
CA GLY A 76 -7.49 22.94 -4.45
C GLY A 76 -7.59 22.28 -3.06
N LEU A 77 -6.57 22.43 -2.22
CA LEU A 77 -6.58 21.91 -0.85
C LEU A 77 -7.65 22.61 0.00
N VAL A 78 -7.75 23.94 -0.08
CA VAL A 78 -8.79 24.72 0.61
C VAL A 78 -10.19 24.30 0.15
N THR A 79 -10.39 24.13 -1.16
CA THR A 79 -11.68 23.62 -1.68
C THR A 79 -12.02 22.25 -1.09
N LEU A 80 -11.05 21.34 -0.99
CA LEU A 80 -11.28 20.02 -0.40
C LEU A 80 -11.53 20.06 1.10
N TRP A 81 -10.91 20.96 1.86
CA TRP A 81 -11.26 21.18 3.26
C TRP A 81 -12.70 21.67 3.42
N LEU A 82 -13.16 22.59 2.57
CA LEU A 82 -14.54 23.07 2.60
C LEU A 82 -15.53 21.94 2.30
N VAL A 83 -15.27 21.15 1.26
CA VAL A 83 -16.12 19.98 0.92
C VAL A 83 -16.11 18.94 2.04
N ALA A 84 -14.94 18.61 2.59
CA ALA A 84 -14.81 17.69 3.71
C ALA A 84 -15.53 18.22 4.95
N GLY A 85 -15.43 19.52 5.24
CA GLY A 85 -16.12 20.18 6.34
C GLY A 85 -17.63 20.13 6.20
N ILE A 86 -18.18 20.43 5.01
CA ILE A 86 -19.61 20.29 4.71
C ILE A 86 -20.07 18.85 4.93
N PHE A 87 -19.30 17.88 4.43
CA PHE A 87 -19.64 16.47 4.59
C PHE A 87 -19.59 16.01 6.05
N LEU A 88 -18.59 16.47 6.82
CA LEU A 88 -18.49 16.18 8.25
C LEU A 88 -19.68 16.75 9.02
N VAL A 89 -20.05 18.01 8.77
CA VAL A 89 -21.23 18.66 9.37
C VAL A 89 -22.52 17.91 9.01
N PHE A 90 -22.63 17.42 7.77
CA PHE A 90 -23.78 16.61 7.37
C PHE A 90 -23.77 15.27 8.11
N SER A 91 -22.65 14.54 8.10
CA SER A 91 -22.52 13.22 8.73
C SER A 91 -22.78 13.23 10.24
N SER A 92 -22.34 14.28 10.94
CA SER A 92 -22.54 14.41 12.40
C SER A 92 -24.00 14.60 12.78
N ARG A 93 -24.84 15.15 11.89
CA ARG A 93 -26.29 15.25 12.11
C ARG A 93 -27.01 13.91 12.02
N PHE A 94 -26.51 12.95 11.22
CA PHE A 94 -27.15 11.64 11.03
C PHE A 94 -26.63 10.55 11.97
N ALA A 95 -25.39 10.68 12.44
CA ALA A 95 -24.75 9.63 13.23
C ALA A 95 -25.25 9.53 14.69
N GLY A 96 -25.96 10.55 15.20
CA GLY A 96 -25.99 10.83 16.65
C GLY A 96 -24.59 11.26 17.10
N SER A 97 -24.46 12.11 18.12
CA SER A 97 -23.22 12.82 18.50
C SER A 97 -21.93 12.00 18.27
N VAL A 98 -21.32 12.13 17.09
CA VAL A 98 -19.91 11.80 16.92
C VAL A 98 -19.27 12.92 17.70
N GLY A 99 -18.86 12.63 18.93
CA GLY A 99 -18.16 13.60 19.75
C GLY A 99 -17.10 14.29 18.87
N PRO A 100 -16.91 15.61 19.00
CA PRO A 100 -15.87 16.29 18.25
C PRO A 100 -14.62 15.45 18.40
N MET A 101 -14.11 14.87 17.29
CA MET A 101 -12.94 14.03 17.36
C MET A 101 -11.90 14.81 18.15
N GLU A 102 -11.53 14.32 19.34
CA GLU A 102 -10.49 14.93 20.20
C GLU A 102 -9.14 15.00 19.46
N VAL A 103 -9.06 14.34 18.31
CA VAL A 103 -8.06 14.50 17.26
C VAL A 103 -8.04 15.96 16.79
N GLY A 104 -7.13 16.74 17.39
CA GLY A 104 -7.04 18.18 17.27
C GLY A 104 -7.31 18.72 15.85
N TRP A 105 -8.48 19.35 15.69
CA TRP A 105 -8.94 20.02 14.48
C TRP A 105 -7.92 20.99 13.87
N PHE A 106 -7.00 21.51 14.68
CA PHE A 106 -5.91 22.38 14.24
C PHE A 106 -4.72 21.63 13.64
N THR A 107 -4.44 20.41 14.11
CA THR A 107 -3.28 19.63 13.67
C THR A 107 -3.49 19.00 12.29
N TRP A 108 -4.73 18.66 11.93
CA TRP A 108 -5.02 18.01 10.66
C TRP A 108 -4.82 18.93 9.44
N PRO A 109 -5.40 20.15 9.37
CA PRO A 109 -5.15 21.06 8.27
C PRO A 109 -3.66 21.40 8.16
N LEU A 110 -3.01 21.69 9.29
CA LEU A 110 -1.58 22.00 9.33
C LEU A 110 -0.72 20.84 8.81
N HIS A 111 -1.05 19.59 9.16
CA HIS A 111 -0.40 18.41 8.61
C HIS A 111 -0.60 18.28 7.10
N THR A 112 -1.82 18.48 6.60
CA THR A 112 -2.07 18.41 5.14
C THR A 112 -1.35 19.53 4.36
N VAL A 113 -1.17 20.72 4.95
CA VAL A 113 -0.30 21.77 4.40
C VAL A 113 1.15 21.32 4.35
N PHE A 114 1.67 20.76 5.45
CA PHE A 114 3.03 20.21 5.46
C PHE A 114 3.22 19.15 4.37
N VAL A 115 2.30 18.19 4.25
CA VAL A 115 2.34 17.13 3.24
C VAL A 115 2.29 17.71 1.82
N LEU A 116 1.47 18.75 1.58
CA LEU A 116 1.42 19.45 0.29
C LEU A 116 2.80 20.03 -0.07
N LEU A 117 3.40 20.78 0.85
CA LEU A 117 4.69 21.44 0.65
C LEU A 117 5.81 20.41 0.44
N ALA A 118 5.85 19.38 1.27
CA ALA A 118 6.82 18.30 1.15
C ALA A 118 6.62 17.51 -0.16
N GLY A 119 5.37 17.28 -0.57
CA GLY A 119 5.03 16.62 -1.83
C GLY A 119 5.56 17.40 -3.05
N PHE A 120 5.40 18.73 -3.05
CA PHE A 120 6.00 19.59 -4.08
C PHE A 120 7.52 19.57 -4.03
N ALA A 121 8.14 19.66 -2.85
CA ALA A 121 9.60 19.59 -2.72
C ALA A 121 10.14 18.29 -3.32
N LEU A 122 9.57 17.14 -2.94
CA LEU A 122 9.96 15.84 -3.46
C LEU A 122 9.67 15.69 -4.96
N ALA A 123 8.56 16.23 -5.45
CA ALA A 123 8.23 16.23 -6.87
C ALA A 123 9.25 17.05 -7.68
N TRP A 124 9.70 18.20 -7.17
CA TRP A 124 10.76 19.00 -7.80
C TRP A 124 12.14 18.33 -7.72
N ARG A 125 12.42 17.59 -6.65
CA ARG A 125 13.70 16.87 -6.46
C ARG A 125 13.83 15.62 -7.33
N SER A 126 12.73 14.90 -7.51
CA SER A 126 12.70 13.58 -8.17
C SER A 126 12.57 13.71 -9.70
N ARG A 127 13.00 12.65 -10.42
CA ARG A 127 12.88 12.55 -11.88
C ARG A 127 11.53 11.96 -12.33
N SER A 128 10.80 11.28 -11.43
CA SER A 128 9.51 10.64 -11.71
C SER A 128 8.51 10.98 -10.62
N GLY A 129 7.25 11.20 -10.99
CA GLY A 129 6.18 11.51 -10.06
C GLY A 129 5.93 10.37 -9.07
N LEU A 130 6.02 9.12 -9.52
CA LEU A 130 5.81 7.95 -8.68
C LEU A 130 6.85 7.85 -7.54
N VAL A 131 8.10 8.22 -7.80
CA VAL A 131 9.14 8.28 -6.75
C VAL A 131 8.83 9.39 -5.73
N ALA A 132 8.25 10.51 -6.16
CA ALA A 132 7.83 11.57 -5.25
C ALA A 132 6.71 11.11 -4.30
N ILE A 133 5.67 10.45 -4.86
CA ILE A 133 4.56 9.88 -4.07
C ILE A 133 5.08 8.83 -3.10
N LEU A 134 6.02 8.00 -3.53
CA LEU A 134 6.61 7.00 -2.65
C LEU A 134 7.34 7.65 -1.46
N LEU A 135 8.15 8.66 -1.73
CA LEU A 135 8.95 9.34 -0.71
C LEU A 135 8.12 10.25 0.21
N ILE A 136 6.93 10.71 -0.22
CA ILE A 136 6.09 11.56 0.63
C ILE A 136 5.55 10.80 1.84
N VAL A 137 5.30 9.50 1.73
CA VAL A 137 4.73 8.70 2.81
C VAL A 137 5.63 8.68 4.05
N PRO A 138 6.92 8.30 3.97
CA PRO A 138 7.80 8.38 5.14
C PRO A 138 8.07 9.83 5.58
N VAL A 139 8.09 10.78 4.65
CA VAL A 139 8.27 12.21 4.98
C VAL A 139 7.07 12.78 5.74
N ALA A 140 5.85 12.31 5.43
CA ALA A 140 4.64 12.71 6.10
C ALA A 140 4.68 12.38 7.60
N ALA A 141 5.36 11.31 8.00
CA ALA A 141 5.49 10.93 9.41
C ALA A 141 6.55 11.75 10.19
N LEU A 142 7.41 12.53 9.52
CA LEU A 142 8.50 13.25 10.19
C LEU A 142 8.05 14.21 11.30
N PRO A 143 6.96 14.99 11.17
CA PRO A 143 6.52 15.86 12.26
C PRO A 143 6.13 15.07 13.51
N LEU A 144 5.53 13.90 13.34
CA LEU A 144 5.17 13.02 14.45
C LEU A 144 6.42 12.43 15.12
N LEU A 145 7.35 11.91 14.32
CA LEU A 145 8.62 11.38 14.83
C LEU A 145 9.45 12.44 15.55
N LEU A 146 9.47 13.66 15.01
CA LEU A 146 10.17 14.79 15.63
C LEU A 146 9.52 15.18 16.95
N ALA A 147 8.18 15.20 17.02
CA ALA A 147 7.46 15.49 18.24
C ALA A 147 7.77 14.44 19.33
N TYR A 148 7.75 13.16 18.98
CA TYR A 148 8.13 12.07 19.88
C TYR A 148 9.60 12.12 20.31
N ALA A 149 10.50 12.50 19.40
CA ALA A 149 11.91 12.64 19.75
C ALA A 149 12.13 13.78 20.76
N ILE A 150 11.44 14.91 20.59
CA ILE A 150 11.49 16.03 21.53
C ILE A 150 10.93 15.61 22.89
N ASP A 151 9.76 14.96 22.87
CA ASP A 151 9.09 14.45 24.07
C ASP A 151 9.96 13.45 24.84
N ALA A 152 10.56 12.48 24.15
CA ALA A 152 11.49 11.51 24.75
C ALA A 152 12.72 12.18 25.38
N VAL A 153 13.26 13.24 24.76
CA VAL A 153 14.36 14.02 25.33
C VAL A 153 13.91 14.82 26.56
N GLN A 154 12.68 15.34 26.57
CA GLN A 154 12.12 16.04 27.72
C GLN A 154 11.88 15.11 28.90
N LEU A 155 11.29 13.94 28.65
CA LEU A 155 11.12 12.88 29.66
C LEU A 155 12.46 12.48 30.26
N TRP A 156 13.45 12.16 29.42
CA TRP A 156 14.78 11.74 29.87
C TRP A 156 15.51 12.79 30.73
N ARG A 157 15.26 14.09 30.47
CA ARG A 157 16.00 15.18 31.12
C ARG A 157 15.27 15.81 32.30
N PHE A 158 13.95 15.79 32.31
CA PHE A 158 13.14 16.60 33.22
C PHE A 158 11.99 15.84 33.92
N ASP A 159 11.81 14.53 33.67
CA ASP A 159 10.74 13.71 34.25
C ASP A 159 9.30 14.26 34.06
N PHE A 160 9.10 15.16 33.10
CA PHE A 160 7.76 15.70 32.80
C PHE A 160 6.89 14.65 32.11
N HIS A 161 5.99 14.02 32.86
CA HIS A 161 4.97 13.12 32.34
C HIS A 161 3.79 13.93 31.79
N GLN A 162 3.97 14.54 30.62
CA GLN A 162 2.85 15.05 29.83
C GLN A 162 2.85 14.33 28.50
N ASP A 163 1.68 13.86 28.06
CA ASP A 163 1.51 13.35 26.69
C ASP A 163 2.12 14.34 25.70
N PRO A 164 2.73 13.88 24.58
CA PRO A 164 3.39 14.75 23.60
C PRO A 164 2.44 15.85 23.21
N SER A 165 2.69 17.03 23.78
CA SER A 165 1.65 18.04 23.83
C SER A 165 1.35 18.49 22.40
N VAL A 166 0.06 18.69 22.08
CA VAL A 166 -0.38 19.25 20.79
C VAL A 166 0.51 20.43 20.33
N PRO A 167 0.99 21.33 21.21
CA PRO A 167 2.00 22.34 20.88
C PRO A 167 3.29 21.83 20.22
N ILE A 168 3.90 20.75 20.72
CA ILE A 168 5.15 20.19 20.16
C ILE A 168 4.91 19.65 18.76
N LEU A 169 3.77 18.97 18.54
CA LEU A 169 3.39 18.48 17.22
C LEU A 169 3.13 19.63 16.24
N VAL A 170 2.37 20.65 16.66
CA VAL A 170 2.12 21.87 15.87
C VAL A 170 3.44 22.57 15.51
N PHE A 171 4.33 22.74 16.49
CA PHE A 171 5.66 23.32 16.27
C PHE A 171 6.47 22.53 15.24
N SER A 172 6.50 21.20 15.38
CA SER A 172 7.19 20.29 14.45
C SER A 172 6.63 20.39 13.02
N GLN A 173 5.30 20.48 12.87
CA GLN A 173 4.64 20.64 11.58
C GLN A 173 4.94 22.01 10.94
N VAL A 174 4.92 23.10 11.71
CA VAL A 174 5.27 24.45 11.21
C VAL A 174 6.74 24.48 10.77
N LEU A 175 7.66 24.01 11.62
CA LEU A 175 9.09 24.00 11.35
C LEU A 175 9.41 23.23 10.06
N LEU A 176 8.92 21.99 9.96
CA LEU A 176 9.14 21.16 8.77
C LEU A 176 8.37 21.68 7.55
N GLY A 177 7.22 22.33 7.74
CA GLY A 177 6.47 23.02 6.70
C GLY A 177 7.25 24.16 6.07
N VAL A 178 7.86 25.03 6.89
CA VAL A 178 8.73 26.14 6.42
C VAL A 178 9.94 25.58 5.67
N LEU A 179 10.57 24.53 6.20
CA LEU A 179 11.68 23.87 5.52
C LEU A 179 11.26 23.27 4.18
N ALA A 180 10.12 22.58 4.13
CA ALA A 180 9.58 21.99 2.91
C ALA A 180 9.22 23.05 1.85
N TRP A 181 8.64 24.18 2.25
CA TRP A 181 8.41 25.34 1.38
C TRP A 181 9.72 25.83 0.76
N TRP A 182 10.73 26.08 1.60
CA TRP A 182 12.02 26.57 1.13
C TRP A 182 12.69 25.58 0.17
N LEU A 183 12.63 24.28 0.46
CA LEU A 183 13.14 23.22 -0.41
C LEU A 183 12.37 23.16 -1.73
N ALA A 184 11.04 23.29 -1.72
CA ALA A 184 10.22 23.32 -2.93
C ALA A 184 10.61 24.50 -3.84
N GLU A 185 10.80 25.70 -3.28
CA GLU A 185 11.22 26.87 -4.05
C GLU A 185 12.66 26.74 -4.57
N ARG A 186 13.58 26.23 -3.74
CA ARG A 186 14.98 26.04 -4.13
C ARG A 186 15.13 24.97 -5.23
N TRP A 187 14.52 23.81 -5.05
CA TRP A 187 14.59 22.71 -6.00
C TRP A 187 13.78 22.99 -7.26
N GLY A 188 12.63 23.65 -7.15
CA GLY A 188 11.84 24.10 -8.29
C GLY A 188 12.63 25.04 -9.18
N ARG A 189 13.23 26.10 -8.61
CA ARG A 189 14.11 27.03 -9.35
C ARG A 189 15.27 26.31 -10.02
N LYS A 190 15.95 25.40 -9.30
CA LYS A 190 17.07 24.64 -9.85
C LYS A 190 16.65 23.73 -11.02
N SER A 191 15.46 23.15 -10.96
CA SER A 191 14.97 22.24 -12.01
C SER A 191 14.48 22.95 -13.27
N LEU A 192 14.09 24.21 -13.14
CA LEU A 192 13.65 25.07 -14.24
C LEU A 192 14.77 25.96 -14.80
N ALA A 193 15.89 26.09 -14.07
CA ALA A 193 17.07 26.76 -14.58
C ALA A 193 17.59 26.01 -15.82
N ALA A 194 18.11 26.76 -16.80
CA ALA A 194 18.77 26.16 -17.95
C ALA A 194 19.78 25.12 -17.47
N GLU A 195 19.79 23.95 -18.12
CA GLU A 195 20.73 22.89 -17.83
C GLU A 195 22.12 23.42 -18.15
N THR A 196 22.77 24.03 -17.15
CA THR A 196 24.11 24.53 -17.30
C THR A 196 24.96 23.30 -17.56
N VAL A 197 25.50 23.22 -18.78
CA VAL A 197 26.54 22.26 -19.15
C VAL A 197 27.75 22.61 -18.28
N THR A 198 27.68 22.20 -17.01
CA THR A 198 28.71 22.46 -16.04
C THR A 198 29.81 21.48 -16.40
N THR A 199 30.77 21.97 -17.18
CA THR A 199 32.10 21.39 -17.38
C THR A 199 32.89 21.50 -16.07
N SER A 200 32.33 20.97 -14.98
CA SER A 200 32.94 21.03 -13.67
C SER A 200 34.18 20.15 -13.67
N ARG A 201 35.35 20.81 -13.73
CA ARG A 201 36.68 20.19 -13.59
C ARG A 201 36.94 19.67 -12.17
N PHE A 202 36.10 20.01 -11.19
CA PHE A 202 36.31 19.75 -9.76
C PHE A 202 35.07 19.23 -9.01
N ALA A 203 34.05 18.72 -9.70
CA ALA A 203 33.00 18.00 -9.01
C ALA A 203 33.58 16.69 -8.50
N PHE A 204 33.62 16.53 -7.17
CA PHE A 204 33.72 15.23 -6.50
C PHE A 204 32.55 14.37 -6.99
N ARG A 205 32.78 13.71 -8.14
CA ARG A 205 31.81 12.85 -8.79
C ARG A 205 31.70 11.63 -7.93
N TRP A 206 30.62 11.55 -7.15
CA TRP A 206 30.15 10.26 -6.65
C TRP A 206 30.10 9.30 -7.85
N PRO A 207 30.89 8.19 -7.88
CA PRO A 207 31.17 7.41 -9.09
C PRO A 207 29.95 6.74 -9.75
N TRP A 208 28.76 6.90 -9.16
CA TRP A 208 27.56 6.13 -9.46
C TRP A 208 26.66 6.73 -10.54
N ARG A 209 26.90 7.97 -11.00
CA ARG A 209 26.04 8.60 -12.03
C ARG A 209 26.84 9.16 -13.20
N GLU A 210 26.54 8.61 -14.37
CA GLU A 210 26.71 9.25 -15.67
C GLU A 210 28.17 9.51 -16.07
N THR A 211 28.94 8.43 -16.25
CA THR A 211 29.91 8.43 -17.35
C THR A 211 29.35 7.50 -18.40
N TYR A 212 28.96 8.04 -19.56
CA TYR A 212 29.07 7.31 -20.82
C TYR A 212 30.57 7.00 -21.00
N ARG A 213 31.09 6.03 -20.22
CA ARG A 213 32.38 5.44 -20.51
C ARG A 213 32.15 4.77 -21.84
N THR A 214 32.75 5.31 -22.88
CA THR A 214 33.07 4.53 -24.07
C THR A 214 33.55 3.17 -23.57
N PRO A 215 32.95 2.05 -24.02
CA PRO A 215 33.26 0.71 -23.53
C PRO A 215 34.66 0.23 -24.00
N GLN A 216 35.62 1.15 -24.14
CA GLN A 216 36.83 0.93 -24.93
C GLN A 216 38.01 0.34 -24.14
N ARG A 217 37.96 0.15 -22.81
CA ARG A 217 39.13 -0.40 -22.09
C ARG A 217 38.89 -1.45 -21.00
N ARG A 218 37.66 -1.89 -20.75
CA ARG A 218 37.39 -3.04 -19.83
C ARG A 218 36.78 -4.26 -20.52
N ALA A 219 36.64 -4.24 -21.84
CA ALA A 219 36.27 -5.43 -22.62
C ALA A 219 37.44 -6.40 -22.81
N GLY A 220 38.67 -5.97 -22.55
CA GLY A 220 39.82 -6.86 -22.46
C GLY A 220 39.93 -7.42 -21.05
N TYR A 221 39.63 -8.71 -20.91
CA TYR A 221 39.88 -9.55 -19.73
C TYR A 221 38.91 -9.41 -18.55
N GLY A 222 38.01 -10.40 -18.44
CA GLY A 222 37.95 -11.18 -17.20
C GLY A 222 36.84 -10.88 -16.19
N ALA A 223 35.58 -10.97 -16.60
CA ALA A 223 34.54 -11.62 -15.79
C ALA A 223 33.31 -11.83 -16.68
N VAL A 224 33.05 -13.07 -17.11
CA VAL A 224 31.75 -13.44 -17.64
C VAL A 224 30.77 -13.33 -16.46
N THR A 225 30.19 -12.15 -16.26
CA THR A 225 29.13 -12.01 -15.26
C THR A 225 27.97 -12.88 -15.70
N SER A 226 27.47 -13.72 -14.78
CA SER A 226 26.31 -14.55 -15.10
C SER A 226 25.16 -13.64 -15.55
N PRO A 227 24.42 -14.00 -16.62
CA PRO A 227 23.30 -13.20 -17.09
C PRO A 227 22.29 -12.88 -15.99
N THR A 228 22.10 -13.82 -15.05
CA THR A 228 21.26 -13.64 -13.86
C THR A 228 21.75 -12.49 -12.98
N ALA A 229 23.04 -12.46 -12.62
CA ALA A 229 23.61 -11.43 -11.77
C ALA A 229 23.58 -10.05 -12.45
N ALA A 230 23.89 -10.00 -13.75
CA ALA A 230 23.82 -8.75 -14.52
C ALA A 230 22.40 -8.17 -14.55
N MET A 231 21.38 -9.01 -14.70
CA MET A 231 19.98 -8.58 -14.69
C MET A 231 19.49 -8.15 -13.30
N VAL A 232 19.90 -8.86 -12.24
CA VAL A 232 19.60 -8.46 -10.85
C VAL A 232 20.24 -7.11 -10.53
N TRP A 233 21.51 -6.92 -10.90
CA TRP A 233 22.21 -5.65 -10.76
C TRP A 233 21.54 -4.53 -11.55
N GLN A 234 21.14 -4.81 -12.79
CA GLN A 234 20.41 -3.87 -13.62
C GLN A 234 19.09 -3.46 -12.96
N PHE A 235 18.30 -4.41 -12.48
CA PHE A 235 17.05 -4.13 -11.78
C PHE A 235 17.28 -3.29 -10.53
N LEU A 236 18.25 -3.67 -9.69
CA LEU A 236 18.59 -2.96 -8.45
C LEU A 236 19.00 -1.51 -8.73
N SER A 237 19.94 -1.31 -9.66
CA SER A 237 20.44 0.03 -10.01
C SER A 237 19.36 0.93 -10.61
N GLN A 238 18.47 0.35 -11.42
CA GLN A 238 17.38 1.08 -12.06
C GLN A 238 16.22 1.42 -11.12
N SER A 239 15.95 0.56 -10.14
CA SER A 239 14.88 0.70 -9.16
C SER A 239 15.35 1.24 -7.81
N ALA A 240 16.64 1.55 -7.65
CA ALA A 240 17.25 1.91 -6.36
C ALA A 240 16.48 3.02 -5.62
N SER A 241 16.05 4.08 -6.32
CA SER A 241 15.28 5.17 -5.69
C SER A 241 13.86 4.75 -5.26
N PHE A 242 13.25 3.81 -6.00
CA PHE A 242 11.96 3.24 -5.64
C PHE A 242 12.11 2.26 -4.47
N LEU A 243 13.11 1.39 -4.50
CA LEU A 243 13.40 0.47 -3.40
C LEU A 243 13.82 1.21 -2.12
N SER A 244 14.58 2.30 -2.23
CA SER A 244 14.97 3.09 -1.06
C SER A 244 13.77 3.74 -0.36
N GLY A 245 12.78 4.21 -1.11
CA GLY A 245 11.57 4.79 -0.50
C GLY A 245 10.68 3.71 0.14
N ILE A 246 10.59 2.52 -0.46
CA ILE A 246 9.89 1.38 0.16
C ILE A 246 10.63 0.95 1.44
N GLY A 247 11.95 0.83 1.38
CA GLY A 247 12.79 0.51 2.54
C GLY A 247 12.64 1.53 3.66
N ALA A 248 12.62 2.84 3.35
CA ALA A 248 12.38 3.89 4.33
C ALA A 248 10.99 3.79 4.97
N MET A 249 9.96 3.46 4.19
CA MET A 249 8.60 3.29 4.70
C MET A 249 8.47 2.05 5.60
N LEU A 250 9.11 0.93 5.24
CA LEU A 250 9.15 -0.28 6.07
C LEU A 250 9.96 -0.05 7.36
N ALA A 251 11.10 0.65 7.28
CA ALA A 251 11.87 1.03 8.45
C ALA A 251 11.08 1.95 9.40
N LEU A 252 10.35 2.90 8.84
CA LEU A 252 9.43 3.75 9.60
C LEU A 252 8.33 2.92 10.27
N ALA A 253 7.74 1.95 9.59
CA ALA A 253 6.74 1.07 10.17
C ALA A 253 7.32 0.31 11.39
N LEU A 254 8.55 -0.22 11.29
CA LEU A 254 9.25 -0.86 12.41
C LEU A 254 9.49 0.10 13.57
N ALA A 255 9.94 1.31 13.28
CA ALA A 255 10.16 2.33 14.31
C ALA A 255 8.85 2.67 15.04
N LEU A 256 7.75 2.82 14.31
CA LEU A 256 6.45 3.10 14.92
C LEU A 256 5.94 1.91 15.74
N PHE A 257 6.10 0.67 15.27
CA PHE A 257 5.80 -0.52 16.08
C PHE A 257 6.56 -0.49 17.41
N ALA A 258 7.87 -0.22 17.38
CA ALA A 258 8.69 -0.15 18.58
C ALA A 258 8.27 0.98 19.55
N LEU A 259 7.71 2.08 19.03
CA LEU A 259 7.21 3.19 19.85
C LEU A 259 5.83 2.90 20.45
N THR A 260 4.93 2.24 19.71
CA THR A 260 3.60 1.84 20.20
C THR A 260 3.71 0.92 21.42
N GLU A 261 4.67 0.00 21.41
CA GLU A 261 4.89 -0.94 22.51
C GLU A 261 5.29 -0.28 23.84
N ARG A 262 5.89 0.90 23.79
CA ARG A 262 6.30 1.60 25.01
C ARG A 262 5.16 2.35 25.68
N GLY A 263 3.92 2.15 25.22
CA GLY A 263 2.75 2.92 25.66
C GLY A 263 2.78 4.40 25.26
N GLN A 264 3.79 4.82 24.48
CA GLN A 264 4.00 6.23 24.11
C GLN A 264 3.16 6.66 22.91
N VAL A 265 2.73 5.71 22.08
CA VAL A 265 1.88 5.98 20.92
C VAL A 265 0.53 5.34 21.19
N VAL A 266 -0.53 6.16 21.22
CA VAL A 266 -1.92 5.69 21.10
C VAL A 266 -1.95 4.60 20.03
N ARG A 267 -2.58 3.45 20.31
CA ARG A 267 -2.68 2.24 19.43
C ARG A 267 -3.14 2.61 18.01
N ALA A 268 -2.25 3.20 17.23
CA ALA A 268 -2.60 3.85 15.99
C ALA A 268 -2.37 2.84 14.86
N PRO A 269 -3.31 2.71 13.91
CA PRO A 269 -3.20 1.73 12.83
C PRO A 269 -2.07 2.04 11.82
N TRP A 270 -1.28 3.09 12.05
CA TRP A 270 -0.21 3.55 11.15
C TRP A 270 0.88 2.52 10.85
N PRO A 271 1.47 1.80 11.82
CA PRO A 271 2.52 0.83 11.53
C PRO A 271 2.02 -0.30 10.62
N ILE A 272 0.80 -0.78 10.89
CA ILE A 272 0.11 -1.80 10.10
C ILE A 272 -0.15 -1.29 8.69
N PHE A 273 -0.72 -0.09 8.57
CA PHE A 273 -1.00 0.55 7.29
C PHE A 273 0.26 0.73 6.45
N LEU A 274 1.33 1.26 7.03
CA LEU A 274 2.62 1.44 6.34
C LEU A 274 3.26 0.12 5.95
N THR A 275 3.10 -0.92 6.77
CA THR A 275 3.58 -2.27 6.46
C THR A 275 2.86 -2.84 5.25
N ILE A 276 1.53 -2.82 5.25
CA ILE A 276 0.71 -3.28 4.12
C ILE A 276 1.04 -2.48 2.86
N LEU A 277 1.13 -1.16 2.97
CA LEU A 277 1.45 -0.28 1.84
C LEU A 277 2.86 -0.56 1.30
N GLY A 278 3.85 -0.73 2.17
CA GLY A 278 5.23 -1.04 1.79
C GLY A 278 5.40 -2.38 1.13
N ILE A 279 4.81 -3.42 1.69
CA ILE A 279 4.82 -4.76 1.11
C ILE A 279 4.07 -4.76 -0.23
N SER A 280 2.95 -4.06 -0.30
CA SER A 280 2.18 -3.94 -1.54
C SER A 280 2.99 -3.24 -2.64
N TRP A 281 3.61 -2.10 -2.35
CA TRP A 281 4.45 -1.37 -3.30
C TRP A 281 5.74 -2.12 -3.65
N LEU A 282 6.26 -2.94 -2.73
CA LEU A 282 7.33 -3.90 -3.01
C LEU A 282 6.89 -4.95 -4.04
N GLY A 283 5.67 -5.46 -3.94
CA GLY A 283 5.06 -6.31 -4.98
C GLY A 283 4.91 -5.59 -6.31
N VAL A 284 4.43 -4.34 -6.29
CA VAL A 284 4.28 -3.52 -7.52
C VAL A 284 5.61 -3.26 -8.21
N SER A 285 6.70 -3.12 -7.44
CA SER A 285 8.05 -2.86 -7.95
C SER A 285 8.54 -3.89 -8.95
N VAL A 286 8.12 -5.16 -8.79
CA VAL A 286 8.58 -6.31 -9.59
C VAL A 286 8.38 -6.08 -11.08
N PHE A 287 7.21 -5.56 -11.46
CA PHE A 287 6.83 -5.39 -12.87
C PHE A 287 6.81 -3.92 -13.30
N GLN A 288 6.41 -3.01 -12.41
CA GLN A 288 6.23 -1.61 -12.82
C GLN A 288 7.54 -0.85 -13.02
N SER A 289 8.64 -1.26 -12.39
CA SER A 289 9.94 -0.61 -12.62
C SER A 289 10.39 -0.70 -14.08
N ASP A 290 10.11 -1.83 -14.74
CA ASP A 290 10.50 -2.12 -16.12
C ASP A 290 9.45 -1.62 -17.13
N SER A 291 8.21 -1.39 -16.66
CA SER A 291 7.17 -0.72 -17.43
C SER A 291 7.50 0.75 -17.71
N VAL A 292 8.12 1.44 -16.76
CA VAL A 292 8.52 2.84 -16.90
C VAL A 292 9.60 2.97 -17.98
N GLY A 293 9.24 3.61 -19.10
CA GLY A 293 10.15 3.81 -20.23
C GLY A 293 10.31 2.61 -21.16
N GLN A 294 9.34 1.68 -21.18
CA GLN A 294 9.31 0.52 -22.09
C GLN A 294 10.57 -0.37 -22.08
N ARG A 295 11.31 -0.36 -20.97
CA ARG A 295 12.56 -1.12 -20.82
C ARG A 295 12.34 -2.62 -20.96
N ILE A 296 11.14 -3.08 -20.65
CA ILE A 296 10.82 -4.47 -20.82
C ILE A 296 10.82 -4.95 -22.28
N ARG A 297 10.38 -4.10 -23.21
CA ARG A 297 10.37 -4.43 -24.64
C ARG A 297 11.79 -4.65 -25.14
N PHE A 298 12.73 -3.84 -24.65
CA PHE A 298 14.15 -4.02 -24.94
C PHE A 298 14.67 -5.42 -24.55
N LEU A 299 14.18 -6.01 -23.46
CA LEU A 299 14.59 -7.35 -23.03
C LEU A 299 13.94 -8.43 -23.91
N ALA A 300 12.69 -8.22 -24.32
CA ALA A 300 11.99 -9.10 -25.25
C ALA A 300 12.67 -9.11 -26.63
N ASP A 301 13.02 -7.93 -27.16
CA ASP A 301 13.69 -7.76 -28.46
C ASP A 301 15.08 -8.42 -28.49
N ARG A 302 15.73 -8.57 -27.32
CA ARG A 302 17.01 -9.28 -27.16
C ARG A 302 16.85 -10.78 -26.88
N GLY A 303 15.63 -11.31 -26.95
CA GLY A 303 15.36 -12.74 -26.80
C GLY A 303 15.61 -13.29 -25.39
N ILE A 304 15.57 -12.44 -24.36
CA ILE A 304 15.81 -12.90 -22.99
C ILE A 304 14.64 -13.77 -22.53
N ALA A 305 14.95 -14.97 -22.02
CA ALA A 305 13.94 -15.93 -21.60
C ALA A 305 12.98 -15.34 -20.54
N PRO A 306 11.64 -15.41 -20.73
CA PRO A 306 10.67 -14.83 -19.79
C PRO A 306 10.79 -15.36 -18.36
N ARG A 307 11.17 -16.64 -18.20
CA ARG A 307 11.40 -17.26 -16.88
C ARG A 307 12.55 -16.60 -16.12
N LEU A 308 13.62 -16.26 -16.85
CA LEU A 308 14.78 -15.56 -16.30
C LEU A 308 14.42 -14.12 -15.93
N VAL A 309 13.60 -13.45 -16.76
CA VAL A 309 13.07 -12.12 -16.46
C VAL A 309 12.24 -12.15 -15.18
N TRP A 310 11.26 -13.03 -15.10
CA TRP A 310 10.41 -13.20 -13.92
C TRP A 310 11.24 -13.42 -12.66
N PHE A 311 12.16 -14.39 -12.68
CA PHE A 311 12.98 -14.73 -11.52
C PHE A 311 13.81 -13.55 -11.02
N THR A 312 14.57 -12.89 -11.91
CA THR A 312 15.51 -11.83 -11.51
C THR A 312 14.81 -10.57 -10.97
N ARG A 313 13.53 -10.37 -11.29
CA ARG A 313 12.70 -9.25 -10.77
C ARG A 313 12.15 -9.55 -9.38
N HIS A 314 12.02 -10.83 -9.02
CA HIS A 314 11.60 -11.24 -7.69
C HIS A 314 12.75 -11.26 -6.68
N VAL A 315 13.98 -11.54 -7.09
CA VAL A 315 15.12 -11.70 -6.16
C VAL A 315 15.28 -10.51 -5.22
N VAL A 316 15.32 -9.28 -5.74
CA VAL A 316 15.57 -8.09 -4.92
C VAL A 316 14.37 -7.78 -4.01
N PRO A 317 13.12 -7.68 -4.50
CA PRO A 317 11.98 -7.41 -3.63
C PRO A 317 11.74 -8.53 -2.60
N ALA A 318 11.95 -9.80 -2.96
CA ALA A 318 11.85 -10.90 -2.01
C ALA A 318 12.94 -10.85 -0.93
N ALA A 319 14.17 -10.46 -1.27
CA ALA A 319 15.24 -10.26 -0.30
C ALA A 319 14.93 -9.12 0.69
N VAL A 320 14.37 -8.00 0.21
CA VAL A 320 13.91 -6.89 1.07
C VAL A 320 12.79 -7.34 2.00
N LEU A 321 11.82 -8.12 1.48
CA LEU A 321 10.72 -8.66 2.28
C LEU A 321 11.23 -9.62 3.36
N ALA A 322 12.13 -10.53 3.00
CA ALA A 322 12.74 -11.48 3.93
C ALA A 322 13.55 -10.75 5.02
N ALA A 323 14.35 -9.75 4.63
CA ALA A 323 15.09 -8.93 5.59
C ALA A 323 14.15 -8.19 6.56
N PHE A 324 13.05 -7.62 6.05
CA PHE A 324 12.04 -6.96 6.88
C PHE A 324 11.41 -7.93 7.90
N LEU A 325 10.99 -9.12 7.45
CA LEU A 325 10.43 -10.15 8.33
C LEU A 325 11.46 -10.64 9.37
N LEU A 326 12.71 -10.83 8.97
CA LEU A 326 13.79 -11.21 9.89
C LEU A 326 14.04 -10.13 10.95
N VAL A 327 13.99 -8.84 10.57
CA VAL A 327 14.13 -7.74 11.54
C VAL A 327 12.95 -7.72 12.51
N ILE A 328 11.70 -7.96 12.05
CA ILE A 328 10.55 -8.09 12.96
C ILE A 328 10.76 -9.23 13.97
N LEU A 329 11.16 -10.40 13.48
CA LEU A 329 11.41 -11.57 14.33
C LEU A 329 12.55 -11.31 15.32
N LEU A 330 13.62 -10.63 14.88
CA LEU A 330 14.74 -10.25 15.73
C LEU A 330 14.33 -9.23 16.79
N VAL A 331 13.58 -8.19 16.42
CA VAL A 331 13.06 -7.20 17.37
C VAL A 331 12.20 -7.89 18.42
N ARG A 332 11.26 -8.76 18.01
CA ARG A 332 10.47 -9.59 18.94
C ARG A 332 11.36 -10.39 19.88
N TYR A 333 12.34 -11.10 19.32
CA TYR A 333 13.24 -11.96 20.10
C TYR A 333 14.01 -11.16 21.16
N LEU A 334 14.45 -9.95 20.83
CA LEU A 334 15.23 -9.10 21.72
C LEU A 334 14.39 -8.34 22.76
N THR A 335 13.19 -7.89 22.40
CA THR A 335 12.35 -7.08 23.29
C THR A 335 11.38 -7.91 24.12
N GLY A 336 11.02 -9.11 23.67
CA GLY A 336 9.95 -9.91 24.27
C GLY A 336 8.55 -9.30 24.14
N VAL A 337 8.43 -8.19 23.42
CA VAL A 337 7.27 -7.30 23.41
C VAL A 337 6.82 -7.10 21.96
N VAL A 338 5.56 -7.45 21.66
CA VAL A 338 4.96 -7.25 20.33
C VAL A 338 3.49 -6.80 20.49
N ALA A 339 3.12 -5.76 19.73
CA ALA A 339 1.82 -5.08 19.70
C ALA A 339 0.57 -5.92 19.47
N PHE A 340 0.75 -7.22 19.25
CA PHE A 340 -0.26 -8.18 18.84
C PHE A 340 -0.37 -9.31 19.88
N ASP A 341 -0.23 -8.99 21.17
CA ASP A 341 -0.17 -9.96 22.27
C ASP A 341 -1.29 -11.02 22.24
N GLU A 342 -2.48 -10.73 21.72
CA GLU A 342 -3.55 -11.74 21.64
C GLU A 342 -3.47 -12.66 20.41
N LEU A 343 -3.06 -12.16 19.24
CA LEU A 343 -3.00 -12.95 17.99
C LEU A 343 -1.64 -13.64 17.78
N LEU A 344 -0.58 -13.14 18.43
CA LEU A 344 0.81 -13.59 18.27
C LEU A 344 1.42 -14.25 19.53
N SER A 345 0.66 -14.36 20.62
CA SER A 345 1.12 -15.07 21.83
C SER A 345 1.18 -16.59 21.64
N THR A 346 0.35 -17.15 20.75
CA THR A 346 0.48 -18.55 20.36
C THR A 346 1.61 -18.71 19.35
N ALA A 347 2.45 -19.74 19.52
CA ALA A 347 3.49 -20.11 18.56
C ALA A 347 2.92 -20.29 17.13
N ASP A 348 1.63 -20.57 17.04
CA ASP A 348 0.86 -20.81 15.82
C ASP A 348 0.46 -19.54 15.04
N GLY A 349 0.58 -18.34 15.64
CA GLY A 349 0.17 -17.07 14.99
C GLY A 349 1.14 -16.57 13.91
N TRP A 350 2.44 -16.89 14.01
CA TRP A 350 3.46 -16.39 13.07
C TRP A 350 3.33 -16.90 11.63
N PRO A 351 3.08 -18.20 11.40
CA PRO A 351 2.81 -18.70 10.06
C PRO A 351 1.68 -17.92 9.37
N LEU A 352 0.63 -17.52 10.12
CA LEU A 352 -0.49 -16.75 9.57
C LEU A 352 -0.08 -15.32 9.21
N VAL A 353 0.71 -14.64 10.06
CA VAL A 353 1.22 -13.29 9.74
C VAL A 353 2.16 -13.32 8.54
N ILE A 354 3.06 -14.30 8.46
CA ILE A 354 3.94 -14.48 7.30
C ILE A 354 3.10 -14.76 6.06
N ALA A 355 2.10 -15.64 6.12
CA ALA A 355 1.19 -15.92 5.02
C ALA A 355 0.43 -14.65 4.57
N GLY A 356 -0.06 -13.84 5.52
CA GLY A 356 -0.71 -12.56 5.24
C GLY A 356 0.21 -11.57 4.53
N VAL A 357 1.45 -11.42 5.01
CA VAL A 357 2.47 -10.57 4.39
C VAL A 357 2.81 -11.04 2.97
N VAL A 358 3.02 -12.35 2.78
CA VAL A 358 3.28 -12.94 1.46
C VAL A 358 2.07 -12.76 0.55
N MET A 359 0.84 -12.86 1.07
CA MET A 359 -0.38 -12.62 0.30
C MET A 359 -0.49 -11.18 -0.20
N VAL A 360 -0.19 -10.20 0.65
CA VAL A 360 -0.13 -8.80 0.22
C VAL A 360 0.89 -8.63 -0.90
N TYR A 361 2.10 -9.17 -0.74
CA TYR A 361 3.15 -9.10 -1.77
C TYR A 361 2.72 -9.75 -3.10
N VAL A 362 2.18 -10.97 -3.03
CA VAL A 362 1.83 -11.80 -4.19
C VAL A 362 0.62 -11.26 -4.95
N LEU A 363 -0.40 -10.76 -4.27
CA LEU A 363 -1.54 -10.12 -4.93
C LEU A 363 -1.12 -8.80 -5.58
N SER A 364 -0.28 -8.01 -4.92
CA SER A 364 0.16 -6.72 -5.45
C SER A 364 1.04 -6.83 -6.69
N GLN A 365 1.93 -7.83 -6.77
CA GLN A 365 2.67 -8.10 -8.02
C GLN A 365 1.74 -8.53 -9.16
N TRP A 366 0.65 -9.25 -8.86
CA TRP A 366 -0.27 -9.72 -9.88
C TRP A 366 -1.07 -8.56 -10.46
N VAL A 367 -1.57 -7.66 -9.60
CA VAL A 367 -2.17 -6.39 -10.01
C VAL A 367 -1.21 -5.54 -10.84
N ALA A 368 0.06 -5.50 -10.44
CA ALA A 368 1.08 -4.77 -11.18
C ALA A 368 1.39 -5.36 -12.55
N GLN A 369 1.16 -6.64 -12.79
CA GLN A 369 1.25 -7.20 -14.14
C GLN A 369 -0.03 -6.91 -14.96
N LEU A 370 -1.20 -6.98 -14.32
CA LEU A 370 -2.50 -6.72 -14.94
C LEU A 370 -2.60 -5.30 -15.51
N LEU A 371 -2.13 -4.31 -14.77
CA LEU A 371 -2.34 -2.90 -15.09
C LEU A 371 -1.10 -2.31 -15.79
N PRO A 372 -1.26 -1.67 -16.97
CA PRO A 372 -0.11 -1.11 -17.70
C PRO A 372 0.45 0.17 -17.05
N SER A 373 -0.36 0.86 -16.24
CA SER A 373 0.01 2.12 -15.59
C SER A 373 0.59 1.88 -14.20
N PRO A 374 1.82 2.37 -13.92
CA PRO A 374 2.44 2.27 -12.59
C PRO A 374 1.63 2.95 -11.49
N ILE A 375 1.07 4.13 -11.79
CA ILE A 375 0.31 4.93 -10.81
C ILE A 375 -0.97 4.21 -10.43
N VAL A 376 -1.72 3.73 -11.43
CA VAL A 376 -2.97 2.98 -11.19
C VAL A 376 -2.66 1.71 -10.41
N SER A 377 -1.58 1.00 -10.76
CA SER A 377 -1.14 -0.19 -10.02
C SER A 377 -0.82 0.11 -8.56
N ALA A 378 -0.10 1.21 -8.28
CA ALA A 378 0.26 1.60 -6.92
C ALA A 378 -0.96 1.93 -6.03
N ILE A 379 -2.06 2.37 -6.63
CA ILE A 379 -3.33 2.68 -5.93
C ILE A 379 -4.20 1.41 -5.78
N VAL A 380 -4.34 0.62 -6.84
CA VAL A 380 -5.23 -0.55 -6.87
C VAL A 380 -4.65 -1.70 -6.06
N ALA A 381 -3.33 -1.93 -6.12
CA ALA A 381 -2.69 -3.09 -5.50
C ALA A 381 -2.93 -3.22 -3.98
N PRO A 382 -2.73 -2.18 -3.14
CA PRO A 382 -3.04 -2.28 -1.71
C PRO A 382 -4.52 -2.60 -1.45
N THR A 383 -5.44 -2.05 -2.25
CA THR A 383 -6.88 -2.30 -2.13
C THR A 383 -7.21 -3.76 -2.46
N THR A 384 -6.69 -4.26 -3.58
CA THR A 384 -6.89 -5.67 -3.99
C THR A 384 -6.26 -6.64 -3.00
N ALA A 385 -5.06 -6.34 -2.49
CA ALA A 385 -4.40 -7.16 -1.47
C ALA A 385 -5.26 -7.30 -0.21
N MET A 386 -5.91 -6.22 0.21
CA MET A 386 -6.78 -6.20 1.39
C MET A 386 -8.12 -6.89 1.15
N ILE A 387 -8.70 -6.78 -0.05
CA ILE A 387 -9.86 -7.58 -0.44
C ILE A 387 -9.50 -9.06 -0.41
N GLY A 388 -8.33 -9.43 -0.95
CA GLY A 388 -7.84 -10.81 -0.90
C GLY A 388 -7.63 -11.30 0.53
N PHE A 389 -7.10 -10.45 1.41
CA PHE A 389 -6.93 -10.77 2.84
C PHE A 389 -8.28 -10.99 3.54
N ALA A 390 -9.23 -10.09 3.34
CA ALA A 390 -10.58 -10.24 3.89
C ALA A 390 -11.29 -11.49 3.35
N TYR A 391 -11.13 -11.78 2.06
CA TYR A 391 -11.69 -12.97 1.44
C TYR A 391 -11.07 -14.27 1.98
N ALA A 392 -9.75 -14.29 2.23
CA ALA A 392 -9.09 -15.42 2.87
C ALA A 392 -9.60 -15.64 4.31
N GLY A 393 -9.76 -14.55 5.08
CA GLY A 393 -10.37 -14.60 6.42
C GLY A 393 -11.81 -15.09 6.39
N PHE A 394 -12.65 -14.55 5.51
CA PHE A 394 -14.02 -15.04 5.29
C PHE A 394 -14.04 -16.53 4.94
N SER A 395 -13.18 -16.95 4.02
CA SER A 395 -13.11 -18.36 3.60
C SER A 395 -12.73 -19.28 4.76
N GLN A 396 -11.82 -18.85 5.63
CA GLN A 396 -11.41 -19.62 6.80
C GLN A 396 -12.51 -19.67 7.87
N LEU A 397 -13.07 -18.51 8.22
CA LEU A 397 -14.03 -18.38 9.32
C LEU A 397 -15.44 -18.87 8.96
N GLN A 398 -15.92 -18.58 7.75
CA GLN A 398 -17.31 -18.83 7.33
C GLN A 398 -17.46 -20.10 6.49
N LEU A 399 -16.49 -20.40 5.61
CA LEU A 399 -16.54 -21.60 4.77
C LEU A 399 -15.82 -22.80 5.39
N GLY A 400 -15.13 -22.62 6.52
CA GLY A 400 -14.31 -23.66 7.13
C GLY A 400 -13.16 -24.13 6.23
N THR A 401 -12.64 -23.23 5.39
CA THR A 401 -11.58 -23.58 4.43
C THR A 401 -10.31 -23.96 5.18
N PRO A 402 -9.70 -25.13 4.91
CA PRO A 402 -8.48 -25.52 5.59
C PRO A 402 -7.29 -24.65 5.15
N ILE A 403 -6.39 -24.35 6.10
CA ILE A 403 -5.26 -23.41 5.90
C ILE A 403 -4.36 -23.80 4.73
N TRP A 404 -4.09 -25.10 4.53
CA TRP A 404 -3.25 -25.56 3.41
C TRP A 404 -3.85 -25.22 2.03
N LEU A 405 -5.18 -25.17 1.92
CA LEU A 405 -5.86 -24.77 0.69
C LEU A 405 -5.75 -23.27 0.46
N LEU A 406 -5.83 -22.46 1.52
CA LEU A 406 -5.57 -21.01 1.44
C LEU A 406 -4.12 -20.73 1.04
N LEU A 407 -3.15 -21.49 1.57
CA LEU A 407 -1.76 -21.44 1.13
C LEU A 407 -1.61 -21.85 -0.34
N THR A 408 -2.44 -22.77 -0.83
CA THR A 408 -2.45 -23.13 -2.27
C THR A 408 -2.98 -21.97 -3.13
N VAL A 409 -4.06 -21.30 -2.69
CA VAL A 409 -4.59 -20.10 -3.37
C VAL A 409 -3.54 -18.98 -3.43
N LEU A 410 -2.73 -18.83 -2.39
CA LEU A 410 -1.63 -17.87 -2.35
C LEU A 410 -0.61 -18.08 -3.47
N PHE A 411 -0.40 -19.30 -3.97
CA PHE A 411 0.51 -19.55 -5.09
C PHE A 411 -0.10 -19.25 -6.46
N ILE A 412 -1.42 -19.14 -6.58
CA ILE A 412 -2.09 -18.92 -7.88
C ILE A 412 -1.61 -17.61 -8.55
N PRO A 413 -1.54 -16.45 -7.88
CA PRO A 413 -1.05 -15.23 -8.53
C PRO A 413 0.43 -15.32 -8.92
N LEU A 414 1.27 -16.07 -8.20
CA LEU A 414 2.67 -16.33 -8.61
C LEU A 414 2.74 -17.16 -9.89
N VAL A 415 1.91 -18.20 -10.01
CA VAL A 415 1.80 -19.01 -11.22
C VAL A 415 1.26 -18.16 -12.38
N ALA A 416 0.25 -17.34 -12.12
CA ALA A 416 -0.32 -16.42 -13.09
C ALA A 416 0.73 -15.44 -13.61
N THR A 417 1.51 -14.81 -12.72
CA THR A 417 2.52 -13.84 -13.12
C THR A 417 3.63 -14.48 -13.93
N ARG A 418 4.08 -15.68 -13.53
CA ARG A 418 5.07 -16.46 -14.28
C ARG A 418 4.57 -16.85 -15.66
N ALA A 419 3.35 -17.36 -15.78
CA ALA A 419 2.76 -17.80 -17.04
C ALA A 419 2.56 -16.63 -18.03
N MET A 420 2.15 -15.47 -17.52
CA MET A 420 1.83 -14.29 -18.34
C MET A 420 3.05 -13.40 -18.64
N THR A 421 4.21 -13.66 -18.04
CA THR A 421 5.41 -12.81 -18.21
C THR A 421 5.79 -12.61 -19.68
N ARG A 422 5.70 -13.66 -20.53
CA ARG A 422 6.01 -13.53 -21.97
C ARG A 422 5.08 -12.53 -22.68
N ARG A 423 3.77 -12.67 -22.49
CA ARG A 423 2.77 -11.79 -23.13
C ARG A 423 2.88 -10.36 -22.62
N TRP A 424 3.16 -10.22 -21.32
CA TRP A 424 3.40 -8.93 -20.68
C TRP A 424 4.67 -8.26 -21.22
N MET A 425 5.76 -9.02 -21.41
CA MET A 425 7.01 -8.55 -22.04
C MET A 425 6.77 -8.02 -23.45
N ASP A 426 5.97 -8.74 -24.24
CA ASP A 426 5.64 -8.37 -25.62
C ASP A 426 4.58 -7.24 -25.71
N ARG A 427 4.04 -6.76 -24.58
CA ARG A 427 2.93 -5.79 -24.49
C ARG A 427 1.68 -6.20 -25.28
N ARG A 428 1.45 -7.51 -25.43
CA ARG A 428 0.30 -8.07 -26.15
C ARG A 428 -0.90 -8.25 -25.22
N PHE A 429 -1.61 -7.17 -24.93
CA PHE A 429 -2.80 -7.16 -24.06
C PHE A 429 -4.10 -7.54 -24.80
N GLY A 430 -4.07 -8.64 -25.55
CA GLY A 430 -5.25 -9.12 -26.29
C GLY A 430 -6.30 -9.80 -25.41
N PRO A 431 -7.47 -10.18 -25.97
CA PRO A 431 -8.53 -10.87 -25.21
C PRO A 431 -8.05 -12.14 -24.50
N SER A 432 -7.13 -12.89 -25.10
CA SER A 432 -6.55 -14.10 -24.50
C SER A 432 -5.68 -13.82 -23.27
N TYR A 433 -5.09 -12.63 -23.15
CA TYR A 433 -4.37 -12.19 -21.95
C TYR A 433 -5.35 -11.96 -20.80
N TRP A 434 -6.43 -11.22 -21.07
CA TRP A 434 -7.47 -10.93 -20.09
C TRP A 434 -8.24 -12.19 -19.66
N ALA A 435 -8.57 -13.07 -20.61
CA ALA A 435 -9.23 -14.35 -20.33
C ALA A 435 -8.37 -15.25 -19.42
N ALA A 436 -7.06 -15.30 -19.62
CA ALA A 436 -6.16 -16.07 -18.76
C ALA A 436 -6.17 -15.53 -17.32
N HIS A 437 -6.10 -14.21 -17.15
CA HIS A 437 -6.18 -13.58 -15.84
C HIS A 437 -7.54 -13.76 -15.16
N ALA A 438 -8.63 -13.68 -15.92
CA ALA A 438 -9.97 -14.00 -15.41
C ALA A 438 -10.05 -15.46 -14.94
N GLY A 439 -9.46 -16.40 -15.68
CA GLY A 439 -9.37 -17.80 -15.26
C GLY A 439 -8.62 -17.98 -13.93
N PHE A 440 -7.49 -17.30 -13.74
CA PHE A 440 -6.77 -17.33 -12.46
C PHE A 440 -7.59 -16.69 -11.31
N LEU A 441 -8.30 -15.58 -11.57
CA LEU A 441 -9.18 -14.96 -10.58
C LEU A 441 -10.32 -15.91 -10.18
N VAL A 442 -10.97 -16.55 -11.14
CA VAL A 442 -12.03 -17.54 -10.89
C VAL A 442 -11.46 -18.71 -10.06
N ALA A 443 -10.27 -19.21 -10.39
CA ALA A 443 -9.63 -20.25 -9.60
C ALA A 443 -9.37 -19.81 -8.15
N MET A 444 -8.90 -18.57 -7.93
CA MET A 444 -8.68 -18.03 -6.58
C MET A 444 -9.96 -17.90 -5.76
N LEU A 445 -11.10 -17.60 -6.41
CA LEU A 445 -12.41 -17.44 -5.77
C LEU A 445 -13.15 -18.77 -5.58
N LEU A 446 -12.94 -19.76 -6.43
CA LEU A 446 -13.64 -21.04 -6.34
C LEU A 446 -12.89 -22.06 -5.47
N LEU A 447 -11.56 -22.03 -5.45
CA LEU A 447 -10.78 -23.04 -4.74
C LEU A 447 -11.10 -23.10 -3.23
N PRO A 448 -11.22 -21.98 -2.48
CA PRO A 448 -11.62 -22.03 -1.07
C PRO A 448 -13.03 -22.59 -0.84
N ALA A 449 -13.92 -22.48 -1.83
CA ALA A 449 -15.28 -23.01 -1.73
C ALA A 449 -15.38 -24.51 -2.04
N VAL A 450 -14.32 -25.16 -2.52
CA VAL A 450 -14.36 -26.60 -2.87
C VAL A 450 -14.79 -27.51 -1.71
N PRO A 451 -14.32 -27.34 -0.45
CA PRO A 451 -14.74 -28.19 0.65
C PRO A 451 -16.24 -28.13 0.92
N ILE A 452 -16.82 -26.91 0.94
CA ILE A 452 -18.26 -26.75 1.20
C ILE A 452 -19.10 -27.27 0.02
N LEU A 453 -18.66 -27.03 -1.22
CA LEU A 453 -19.30 -27.59 -2.41
C LEU A 453 -19.24 -29.13 -2.39
N ALA A 454 -18.12 -29.72 -1.97
CA ALA A 454 -18.00 -31.17 -1.86
C ALA A 454 -18.93 -31.75 -0.79
N VAL A 455 -19.13 -31.04 0.33
CA VAL A 455 -20.13 -31.42 1.34
C VAL A 455 -21.55 -31.31 0.78
N MET A 456 -21.89 -30.20 0.10
CA MET A 456 -23.20 -30.01 -0.51
C MET A 456 -23.52 -31.07 -1.57
N VAL A 457 -22.54 -31.46 -2.39
CA VAL A 457 -22.71 -32.52 -3.41
C VAL A 457 -22.84 -33.91 -2.79
N LYS A 458 -22.20 -34.16 -1.64
CA LYS A 458 -22.27 -35.44 -0.93
C LYS A 458 -23.49 -35.58 -0.02
N GLN A 459 -24.17 -34.48 0.32
CA GLN A 459 -25.40 -34.55 1.10
C GLN A 459 -26.45 -35.29 0.28
N PRO A 460 -27.02 -36.40 0.79
CA PRO A 460 -28.10 -37.09 0.10
C PRO A 460 -29.25 -36.10 -0.07
N GLY A 461 -29.69 -35.90 -1.32
CA GLY A 461 -30.82 -35.03 -1.61
C GLY A 461 -32.04 -35.48 -0.81
N MET A 462 -32.69 -34.54 -0.12
CA MET A 462 -33.96 -34.83 0.55
C MET A 462 -34.96 -35.32 -0.50
N PRO A 463 -35.55 -36.53 -0.35
CA PRO A 463 -36.56 -37.01 -1.28
C PRO A 463 -37.67 -35.98 -1.43
N SER A 464 -38.18 -35.81 -2.65
CA SER A 464 -39.15 -34.75 -2.95
C SER A 464 -40.44 -34.84 -2.13
N ASP A 465 -40.74 -36.03 -1.60
CA ASP A 465 -41.90 -36.29 -0.76
C ASP A 465 -41.67 -35.76 0.66
N VAL A 466 -40.49 -36.04 1.25
CA VAL A 466 -40.08 -35.50 2.56
C VAL A 466 -39.94 -33.98 2.51
N ALA A 467 -39.42 -33.43 1.41
CA ALA A 467 -39.35 -31.98 1.22
C ALA A 467 -40.75 -31.33 1.15
N ARG A 468 -41.72 -32.01 0.49
CA ARG A 468 -43.11 -31.55 0.44
C ARG A 468 -43.81 -31.66 1.79
N GLU A 469 -43.56 -32.72 2.55
CA GLU A 469 -44.07 -32.87 3.91
C GLU A 469 -43.52 -31.79 4.86
N LEU A 470 -42.22 -31.51 4.80
CA LEU A 470 -41.60 -30.44 5.58
C LEU A 470 -42.11 -29.06 5.17
N ALA A 471 -42.27 -28.79 3.88
CA ALA A 471 -42.85 -27.52 3.41
C ALA A 471 -44.30 -27.35 3.90
N ALA A 472 -45.11 -28.41 3.81
CA ALA A 472 -46.48 -28.40 4.33
C ALA A 472 -46.54 -28.24 5.85
N ALA A 473 -45.56 -28.77 6.59
CA ALA A 473 -45.45 -28.61 8.03
C ALA A 473 -45.02 -27.20 8.46
N VAL A 474 -44.21 -26.51 7.66
CA VAL A 474 -43.75 -25.13 7.93
C VAL A 474 -44.85 -24.10 7.65
N ASP A 475 -45.75 -24.37 6.70
CA ASP A 475 -46.90 -23.51 6.40
C ASP A 475 -48.05 -23.63 7.42
N VAL A 476 -47.93 -24.50 8.42
CA VAL A 476 -48.87 -24.52 9.55
C VAL A 476 -48.71 -23.21 10.34
N PRO A 477 -49.76 -22.36 10.43
CA PRO A 477 -49.67 -21.09 11.12
C PRO A 477 -49.16 -21.30 12.55
N ARG A 478 -48.12 -20.55 12.97
CA ARG A 478 -47.53 -20.61 14.33
C ARG A 478 -48.55 -20.49 15.47
N TYR A 479 -49.78 -20.05 15.18
CA TYR A 479 -50.88 -19.97 16.13
C TYR A 479 -51.55 -21.32 16.44
N ALA A 480 -51.24 -22.41 15.72
CA ALA A 480 -51.77 -23.75 16.00
C ALA A 480 -50.85 -24.64 16.86
N LEU A 481 -49.66 -24.15 17.24
CA LEU A 481 -48.76 -24.86 18.15
C LEU A 481 -49.23 -24.68 19.60
N HIS A 482 -50.34 -25.35 19.95
CA HIS A 482 -50.49 -25.81 21.32
C HIS A 482 -49.28 -26.69 21.69
N PRO A 483 -48.80 -26.69 22.95
CA PRO A 483 -47.64 -27.47 23.36
C PRO A 483 -47.96 -28.96 23.20
N LEU A 484 -47.64 -29.50 22.03
CA LEU A 484 -47.70 -30.93 21.77
C LEU A 484 -46.64 -31.56 22.68
N GLN A 485 -47.13 -32.35 23.63
CA GLN A 485 -46.33 -33.16 24.51
C GLN A 485 -45.30 -33.96 23.69
N PRO A 486 -44.06 -34.10 24.18
CA PRO A 486 -43.01 -34.82 23.47
C PRO A 486 -43.45 -36.28 23.28
N ARG A 487 -43.88 -36.63 22.06
CA ARG A 487 -44.06 -38.03 21.70
C ARG A 487 -42.67 -38.63 21.52
N GLU A 488 -42.34 -39.57 22.39
CA GLU A 488 -41.15 -40.39 22.30
C GLU A 488 -41.08 -41.05 20.92
N LEU A 489 -40.09 -40.65 20.12
CA LEU A 489 -39.69 -41.34 18.91
C LEU A 489 -39.06 -42.68 19.32
N VAL A 490 -39.90 -43.71 19.42
CA VAL A 490 -39.46 -45.10 19.54
C VAL A 490 -38.81 -45.49 18.22
N LEU A 491 -37.49 -45.39 18.16
CA LEU A 491 -36.67 -45.99 17.10
C LEU A 491 -36.76 -47.51 17.25
N ALA A 492 -37.63 -48.14 16.46
CA ALA A 492 -37.61 -49.58 16.26
C ALA A 492 -36.30 -49.96 15.58
N ARG A 493 -35.45 -50.71 16.28
CA ARG A 493 -34.36 -51.49 15.69
C ARG A 493 -34.99 -52.70 14.99
N GLU A 494 -34.80 -52.80 13.69
CA GLU A 494 -34.67 -54.08 12.99
C GLU A 494 -33.33 -54.13 12.27
#